data_AF-A0A9E5QDL4-F1
#
_entry.id   AF-A0A9E5QDL4-F1
#
_cell.length_a   1.000
_cell.length_b   1.000
_cell.length_c   1.000
_cell.angle_alpha   90.00
_cell.angle_beta   90.00
_cell.angle_gamma   90.00
#
_symmetry.space_group_name_H-M   'P 1'
#
loop_
_entity.id
_entity.type
_entity.pdbx_description
1 polymer ?
#
loop_
_entity_poly.entity_id
_entity_poly.type
_entity_poly.pdbx_seq_one_letter_code
_entity_poly.pdbx_strand_id
1 'polypeptide(L)'
;MASLWADYSVQSGVLEGLGVSGGVRHLGPMYGDLPNTLKIPAVTLADAAVFYNWNDFRLQVNVDNVFNNKYVASGFASGAQNFGTYGAVRSMQVSIRYRW
;
A
#
# COMPACT_ATOMS: atom_id res chain seq x y z
N MET A 1 12.22 -5.17 5.46
CA MET A 1 10.82 -5.05 4.97
C MET A 1 10.42 -6.39 4.40
N ALA A 2 9.17 -6.80 4.58
CA ALA A 2 8.60 -7.99 3.93
C ALA A 2 7.28 -7.61 3.26
N SER A 3 6.96 -8.24 2.13
CA SER A 3 5.69 -8.03 1.45
C SER A 3 5.18 -9.32 0.81
N LEU A 4 3.87 -9.46 0.78
CA LEU A 4 3.16 -10.55 0.10
C LEU A 4 2.02 -9.93 -0.71
N TRP A 5 1.87 -10.40 -1.94
CA TRP A 5 0.83 -9.96 -2.86
C TRP A 5 0.15 -11.16 -3.51
N ALA A 6 -1.14 -11.05 -3.74
CA ALA A 6 -1.94 -11.99 -4.47
C ALA A 6 -2.79 -11.23 -5.48
N ASP A 7 -2.95 -11.81 -6.66
CA ASP A 7 -3.81 -11.31 -7.74
C ASP A 7 -4.63 -12.48 -8.27
N TYR A 8 -5.91 -12.23 -8.52
CA TYR A 8 -6.81 -13.21 -9.07
C TYR A 8 -7.71 -12.55 -10.10
N SER A 9 -7.75 -13.13 -11.30
CA SER A 9 -8.67 -12.75 -12.37
C SER A 9 -9.60 -13.91 -12.69
N VAL A 10 -10.90 -13.64 -12.73
CA VAL A 10 -11.91 -14.57 -13.20
C VAL A 10 -11.78 -14.70 -14.72
N GLN A 11 -11.58 -15.92 -15.18
CA GLN A 11 -11.32 -16.23 -16.60
C GLN A 11 -12.55 -16.77 -17.34
N SER A 12 -13.63 -17.12 -16.64
CA SER A 12 -14.83 -17.67 -17.27
C SER A 12 -16.10 -17.46 -16.43
N GLY A 13 -17.25 -17.53 -17.10
CA GLY A 13 -18.57 -17.41 -16.47
C GLY A 13 -19.07 -15.97 -16.41
N VAL A 14 -20.12 -15.73 -15.60
CA VAL A 14 -20.80 -14.43 -15.53
C VAL A 14 -19.95 -13.28 -14.98
N LEU A 15 -18.81 -13.60 -14.35
CA LEU A 15 -17.85 -12.63 -13.80
C LEU A 15 -16.55 -12.57 -14.61
N GLU A 16 -16.51 -13.13 -15.81
CA GLU A 16 -15.34 -13.07 -16.68
C GLU A 16 -14.84 -11.62 -16.84
N GLY A 17 -13.53 -11.44 -16.66
CA GLY A 17 -12.89 -10.12 -16.73
C GLY A 17 -12.81 -9.38 -15.40
N LEU A 18 -13.55 -9.79 -14.35
CA LEU A 18 -13.40 -9.27 -12.99
C LEU A 18 -12.12 -9.83 -12.37
N GLY A 19 -11.35 -8.97 -11.72
CA GLY A 19 -10.22 -9.37 -10.92
C GLY A 19 -10.06 -8.57 -9.65
N VAL A 20 -9.40 -9.19 -8.68
CA VAL A 20 -9.11 -8.65 -7.37
C VAL A 20 -7.62 -8.84 -7.11
N SER A 21 -6.98 -7.82 -6.54
CA SER A 21 -5.61 -7.95 -6.06
C SER A 21 -5.52 -7.41 -4.64
N GLY A 22 -4.59 -7.98 -3.87
CA GLY A 22 -4.43 -7.64 -2.47
C GLY A 22 -3.00 -7.87 -2.04
N GLY A 23 -2.52 -7.00 -1.16
CA GLY A 23 -1.17 -7.02 -0.66
C GLY A 23 -1.11 -6.73 0.82
N VAL A 24 -0.12 -7.32 1.48
CA VAL A 24 0.28 -6.94 2.84
C VAL A 24 1.76 -6.63 2.81
N ARG A 25 2.15 -5.50 3.39
CA ARG A 25 3.54 -5.06 3.51
C ARG A 25 3.87 -4.72 4.95
N HIS A 26 4.93 -5.33 5.46
CA HIS A 26 5.44 -5.14 6.81
C HIS A 26 6.76 -4.36 6.78
N LEU A 27 6.72 -3.17 7.37
CA LEU A 27 7.89 -2.34 7.64
C LEU A 27 8.36 -2.66 9.05
N GLY A 28 9.54 -3.26 9.17
CA GLY A 28 10.15 -3.56 10.46
C GLY A 28 10.53 -2.28 11.23
N PRO A 29 10.89 -2.39 12.51
CA PRO A 29 11.33 -1.24 13.28
C PRO A 29 12.63 -0.69 12.69
N MET A 30 12.80 0.62 12.77
CA MET A 30 14.02 1.32 12.35
C MET A 30 14.44 2.35 13.39
N TYR A 31 15.68 2.79 13.33
CA TYR A 31 16.21 3.85 14.18
C TYR A 31 16.47 5.11 13.37
N GLY A 32 16.12 6.27 13.92
CA GLY A 32 16.34 7.58 13.29
C GLY A 32 17.68 8.22 13.64
N ASP A 33 18.49 7.58 14.47
CA ASP A 33 19.70 8.15 15.03
C ASP A 33 20.82 7.11 15.16
N LEU A 34 22.08 7.55 15.05
CA LEU A 34 23.24 6.65 15.18
C LEU A 34 23.32 5.92 16.53
N PRO A 35 23.03 6.54 17.69
CA PRO A 35 23.05 5.82 18.96
C PRO A 35 21.84 4.89 19.18
N ASN A 36 20.91 4.78 18.21
CA ASN A 36 19.73 3.92 18.26
C ASN A 36 18.77 4.22 19.44
N THR A 37 18.64 5.48 19.82
CA THR A 37 17.74 5.94 20.89
C THR A 37 16.35 6.33 20.38
N LEU A 38 16.24 6.76 19.13
CA LEU A 38 15.01 7.13 18.45
C LEU A 38 14.48 5.94 17.64
N LYS A 39 13.68 5.09 18.31
CA LYS A 39 13.05 3.92 17.67
C LYS A 39 11.74 4.28 17.00
N ILE A 40 11.65 4.00 15.70
CA ILE A 40 10.42 4.07 14.92
C ILE A 40 9.79 2.68 14.92
N PRO A 41 8.53 2.55 15.39
CA PRO A 41 7.87 1.26 15.51
C PRO A 41 7.60 0.63 14.14
N ALA A 42 7.55 -0.69 14.11
CA ALA A 42 7.13 -1.43 12.93
C ALA A 42 5.67 -1.14 12.59
N VAL A 43 5.33 -1.23 11.30
CA VAL A 43 3.95 -1.11 10.82
C VAL A 43 3.66 -2.18 9.77
N THR A 44 2.45 -2.73 9.83
CA THR A 44 1.89 -3.57 8.76
C THR A 44 0.81 -2.79 8.04
N LEU A 45 0.89 -2.73 6.72
CA LEU A 45 -0.07 -2.06 5.85
C LEU A 45 -0.67 -3.10 4.92
N ALA A 46 -1.96 -2.93 4.62
CA ALA A 46 -2.68 -3.75 3.66
C ALA A 46 -3.18 -2.86 2.53
N ASP A 47 -3.07 -3.37 1.32
CA ASP A 47 -3.41 -2.69 0.08
C ASP A 47 -4.35 -3.61 -0.72
N ALA A 48 -5.28 -3.05 -1.46
CA ALA A 48 -6.25 -3.82 -2.24
C ALA A 48 -6.60 -3.12 -3.54
N ALA A 49 -6.93 -3.89 -4.56
CA ALA A 49 -7.50 -3.38 -5.79
C ALA A 49 -8.59 -4.31 -6.33
N VAL A 50 -9.49 -3.71 -7.10
CA VAL A 50 -10.50 -4.41 -7.89
C VAL A 50 -10.44 -3.84 -9.29
N PHE A 51 -10.46 -4.70 -10.30
CA PHE A 51 -10.50 -4.29 -11.68
C PHE A 51 -11.52 -5.11 -12.48
N TYR A 52 -12.02 -4.52 -13.56
CA TYR A 52 -12.89 -5.18 -14.51
C TYR A 52 -12.39 -4.89 -15.93
N ASN A 53 -12.08 -5.95 -16.67
CA ASN A 53 -11.72 -5.90 -18.07
C ASN A 53 -12.97 -6.11 -18.91
N TRP A 54 -13.30 -5.15 -19.76
CA TRP A 54 -14.42 -5.23 -20.68
C TRP A 54 -13.98 -4.80 -22.08
N ASN A 55 -13.90 -5.76 -23.00
CA ASN A 55 -13.34 -5.57 -24.34
C ASN A 55 -11.95 -4.88 -24.25
N ASP A 56 -11.80 -3.72 -24.87
CA ASP A 56 -10.56 -2.93 -24.89
C ASP A 56 -10.42 -1.97 -23.69
N PHE A 57 -11.38 -1.98 -22.76
CA PHE A 57 -11.38 -1.14 -21.57
C PHE A 57 -11.01 -1.91 -20.31
N ARG A 58 -10.29 -1.25 -19.41
CA ARG A 58 -10.07 -1.68 -18.02
C ARG A 58 -10.51 -0.58 -17.07
N LEU A 59 -11.45 -0.92 -16.19
CA LEU A 59 -11.82 -0.11 -15.02
C LEU A 59 -11.09 -0.66 -13.81
N GLN A 60 -10.43 0.18 -13.02
CA GLN A 60 -9.68 -0.28 -11.85
C GLN A 60 -9.78 0.73 -10.70
N VAL A 61 -10.02 0.20 -9.50
CA VAL A 61 -10.01 0.93 -8.24
C VAL A 61 -8.92 0.33 -7.36
N ASN A 62 -8.02 1.16 -6.86
CA ASN A 62 -6.98 0.78 -5.91
C ASN A 62 -7.21 1.52 -4.59
N VAL A 63 -6.90 0.84 -3.49
CA VAL A 63 -6.94 1.38 -2.13
C VAL A 63 -5.64 1.00 -1.44
N ASP A 64 -4.79 1.99 -1.19
CA ASP A 64 -3.58 1.84 -0.38
C ASP A 64 -3.90 2.09 1.08
N ASN A 65 -3.26 1.34 1.99
CA ASN A 65 -3.48 1.45 3.44
C ASN A 65 -4.99 1.32 3.79
N VAL A 66 -5.57 0.18 3.43
CA VAL A 66 -6.99 -0.16 3.61
C VAL A 66 -7.45 0.04 5.06
N PHE A 67 -6.59 -0.19 6.05
CA PHE A 67 -6.94 0.02 7.46
C PHE A 67 -6.73 1.46 7.98
N ASN A 68 -6.24 2.36 7.13
CA ASN A 68 -5.94 3.75 7.49
C ASN A 68 -4.99 3.89 8.70
N ASN A 69 -3.98 3.02 8.74
CA ASN A 69 -2.97 3.03 9.79
C ASN A 69 -2.17 4.34 9.73
N LYS A 70 -2.09 5.04 10.86
CA LYS A 70 -1.21 6.20 11.03
C LYS A 70 0.14 5.70 11.52
N TYR A 71 1.20 6.00 10.77
CA TYR A 71 2.54 5.55 11.11
C TYR A 71 3.57 6.62 10.75
N VAL A 72 4.76 6.50 11.34
CA VAL A 72 5.92 7.32 11.01
C VAL A 72 6.72 6.56 9.97
N ALA A 73 6.90 7.14 8.77
CA ALA A 73 7.61 6.49 7.68
C ALA A 73 9.12 6.61 7.81
N SER A 74 9.59 7.73 8.36
CA SER A 74 10.99 7.97 8.67
C SER A 74 11.10 9.02 9.76
N GLY A 75 12.27 9.10 10.37
CA GLY A 75 12.58 10.12 11.36
C GLY A 75 14.07 10.23 11.55
N PHE A 76 14.50 11.35 12.10
CA PHE A 76 15.90 11.61 12.40
C PHE A 76 16.03 12.48 13.66
N ALA A 77 17.17 12.36 14.34
CA ALA A 77 17.52 13.26 15.43
C ALA A 77 18.49 14.35 14.94
N SER A 78 18.31 15.58 15.43
CA SER A 78 19.28 16.67 15.25
C SER A 78 19.48 17.37 16.60
N GLY A 79 20.64 17.15 17.21
CA GLY A 79 20.92 17.56 18.59
C GLY A 79 19.95 16.88 19.57
N ALA A 80 19.28 17.68 20.41
CA ALA A 80 18.28 17.21 21.37
C ALA A 80 16.85 17.06 20.79
N GLN A 81 16.65 17.36 19.50
CA GLN A 81 15.34 17.35 18.86
C GLN A 81 15.15 16.12 17.97
N ASN A 82 13.94 15.56 18.00
CA ASN A 82 13.53 14.44 17.16
C ASN A 82 12.54 14.93 16.09
N PHE A 83 12.78 14.53 14.85
CA PHE A 83 11.94 14.85 13.69
C PHE A 83 11.40 13.56 13.08
N GLY A 84 10.20 13.62 12.51
CA GLY A 84 9.54 12.48 11.88
C GLY A 84 8.67 12.91 10.72
N THR A 85 8.57 12.06 9.70
CA THR A 85 7.62 12.21 8.60
C THR A 85 6.50 11.18 8.76
N TYR A 86 5.26 11.64 8.64
CA TYR A 86 4.13 10.73 8.61
C TYR A 86 4.13 9.95 7.30
N GLY A 87 3.85 8.65 7.40
CA GLY A 87 3.59 7.82 6.25
C GLY A 87 2.26 8.16 5.58
N ALA A 88 2.10 7.67 4.35
CA ALA A 88 0.89 7.89 3.58
C ALA A 88 -0.33 7.32 4.32
N VAL A 89 -1.34 8.18 4.51
CA VAL A 89 -2.67 7.77 4.97
C VAL A 89 -3.39 6.97 3.88
N ARG A 90 -4.59 6.46 4.17
CA ARG A 90 -5.39 5.76 3.17
C ARG A 90 -5.53 6.61 1.89
N SER A 91 -5.19 6.02 0.75
CA SER A 91 -5.35 6.62 -0.57
C SER A 91 -6.26 5.75 -1.41
N MET A 92 -7.05 6.37 -2.29
CA MET A 92 -7.93 5.68 -3.23
C MET A 92 -7.74 6.26 -4.62
N GLN A 93 -7.52 5.39 -5.61
CA GLN A 93 -7.32 5.80 -6.99
C GLN A 93 -8.28 5.03 -7.90
N VAL A 94 -9.01 5.76 -8.75
CA VAL A 94 -9.87 5.21 -9.78
C VAL A 94 -9.22 5.48 -11.14
N SER A 95 -9.18 4.48 -12.01
CA SER A 95 -8.57 4.59 -13.32
C SER A 95 -9.39 3.87 -14.38
N ILE A 96 -9.37 4.44 -15.58
CA ILE A 96 -9.95 3.88 -16.79
C ILE A 96 -8.82 3.81 -17.81
N ARG A 97 -8.61 2.65 -18.42
CA ARG A 97 -7.58 2.44 -19.44
C ARG A 97 -8.22 1.86 -20.69
N TYR A 98 -7.87 2.41 -21.85
CA TYR A 98 -8.25 1.89 -23.16
C TYR A 98 -7.01 1.35 -23.87
N ARG A 99 -7.13 0.24 -24.59
CA ARG A 99 -6.02 -0.39 -25.33
C ARG A 99 -6.39 -0.50 -26.81
N TRP A 100 -5.59 0.13 -27.69
CA TRP A 100 -5.76 0.09 -29.16
C TRP A 100 -4.66 -0.72 -29.84
#